data_AF-A0AA88UKK8-F1
#
_entry.id   AF-A0AA88UKK8-F1
#
_cell.length_a   1.000
_cell.length_b   1.000
_cell.length_c   1.000
_cell.angle_alpha   90.00
_cell.angle_beta   90.00
_cell.angle_gamma   90.00
#
_symmetry.space_group_name_H-M   'P 1'
#
loop_
_entity.id
_entity.type
_entity.pdbx_description
1 polymer ?
#
loop_
_entity_poly.entity_id
_entity_poly.type
_entity_poly.pdbx_seq_one_letter_code
_entity_poly.pdbx_strand_id
1 'polypeptide(L)'
;MVVENQADGYEAKFIEKIVQMLEGKLSRTHLNIPGYLVGIDNQVNSISSWLHNAPSDVGIMSIWGIGGIGKTTIAKRVFNLNLGSFDAGCFLSDIADTSKESHRVARLQKQLVSEILVGKKRKLPSVEQGIWTIRNAMSGKRVLLVLDDVEENDQVDAILGMQNWFCPGSKIIITTRNQQFIKAHRADKIHMVKVDSLLETESLKLLFWHAFGEEDLPGNYMDLTNRVVACCGGLPLALRVLGLSLSCRSVDVWESTLEILDTIPDNDIHKILEISYNSLKSDLDKNLFLDIACFFVGKDVNLMVKIIHGCGFSPLRGIENLKDRGLLSVDHNKKLRMHQMLQQMGREIIRQKAPDEPGKRCRLWHAEDSFNVLKDNS
;
A
#
# COMPACT_ATOMS: atom_id res chain seq x y z
N MET A 1 -70.05 13.84 10.25
CA MET A 1 -69.24 12.76 10.86
C MET A 1 -67.81 13.00 10.42
N VAL A 2 -67.04 13.74 11.22
CA VAL A 2 -65.61 13.97 10.95
C VAL A 2 -64.91 12.75 11.53
N VAL A 3 -64.29 11.96 10.67
CA VAL A 3 -63.45 10.85 11.12
C VAL A 3 -62.20 11.49 11.73
N GLU A 4 -62.11 11.45 13.06
CA GLU A 4 -60.92 11.85 13.79
C GLU A 4 -59.72 11.03 13.31
N ASN A 5 -58.63 11.73 13.04
CA ASN A 5 -57.36 11.14 12.63
C ASN A 5 -56.75 10.42 13.86
N GLN A 6 -57.11 9.15 14.07
CA GLN A 6 -56.60 8.28 15.13
C GLN A 6 -55.20 7.73 14.78
N ALA A 7 -54.22 8.60 14.56
CA ALA A 7 -52.82 8.20 14.50
C ALA A 7 -52.06 8.97 15.58
N ASP A 8 -51.73 8.29 16.68
CA ASP A 8 -51.19 8.88 17.91
C ASP A 8 -49.76 9.46 17.80
N GLY A 9 -49.28 9.75 16.58
CA GLY A 9 -47.92 10.26 16.29
C GLY A 9 -46.78 9.29 16.62
N TYR A 10 -47.07 8.18 17.31
CA TYR A 10 -46.14 7.10 17.60
C TYR A 10 -45.71 6.35 16.34
N GLU A 11 -46.63 6.12 15.42
CA GLU A 11 -46.34 5.47 14.13
C GLU A 11 -45.42 6.35 13.28
N ALA A 12 -45.65 7.67 13.23
CA ALA A 12 -44.77 8.60 12.54
C ALA A 12 -43.36 8.62 13.15
N LYS A 13 -43.24 8.68 14.48
CA LYS A 13 -41.93 8.59 15.18
C LYS A 13 -41.24 7.24 14.98
N PHE A 14 -42.02 6.15 14.94
CA PHE A 14 -41.51 4.80 14.70
C PHE A 14 -41.03 4.65 13.26
N ILE A 15 -41.79 5.14 12.29
CA ILE A 15 -41.40 5.21 10.88
C ILE A 15 -40.16 6.08 10.71
N GLU A 16 -40.07 7.24 11.35
CA GLU A 16 -38.89 8.10 11.31
C GLU A 16 -37.65 7.40 11.89
N LYS A 17 -37.83 6.61 12.96
CA LYS A 17 -36.77 5.77 13.55
C LYS A 17 -36.37 4.62 12.62
N ILE A 18 -37.32 4.03 11.90
CA ILE A 18 -37.07 3.02 10.86
C ILE A 18 -36.32 3.67 9.69
N VAL A 19 -36.75 4.84 9.21
CA VAL A 19 -36.11 5.59 8.13
C VAL A 19 -34.69 5.96 8.51
N GLN A 20 -34.43 6.48 9.71
CA GLN A 20 -33.06 6.75 10.19
C GLN A 20 -32.22 5.48 10.32
N MET A 21 -32.82 4.36 10.75
CA MET A 21 -32.13 3.07 10.83
C MET A 21 -31.83 2.50 9.43
N LEU A 22 -32.74 2.67 8.47
CA LEU A 22 -32.58 2.27 7.08
C LEU A 22 -31.59 3.18 6.35
N GLU A 23 -31.66 4.50 6.53
CA GLU A 23 -30.67 5.46 6.04
C GLU A 23 -29.28 5.15 6.60
N GLY A 24 -29.14 4.79 7.88
CA GLY A 24 -27.86 4.34 8.43
C GLY A 24 -27.36 3.02 7.84
N LYS A 25 -28.26 2.13 7.39
CA LYS A 25 -27.91 0.88 6.70
C LYS A 25 -27.68 1.06 5.20
N LEU A 26 -28.32 2.04 4.56
CA LEU A 26 -28.30 2.34 3.13
C LEU A 26 -27.26 3.39 2.75
N SER A 27 -26.86 4.28 3.66
CA SER A 27 -25.79 5.27 3.51
C SER A 27 -24.37 4.67 3.60
N ARG A 28 -24.28 3.34 3.54
CA ARG A 28 -23.02 2.61 3.43
C ARG A 28 -22.38 2.98 2.10
N THR A 29 -21.50 3.99 2.14
CA THR A 29 -20.84 4.52 0.96
C THR A 29 -19.88 3.44 0.47
N HIS A 30 -20.21 2.80 -0.65
CA HIS A 30 -19.29 1.88 -1.31
C HIS A 30 -18.04 2.66 -1.69
N LEU A 31 -16.88 2.17 -1.23
CA LEU A 31 -15.62 2.78 -1.57
C LEU A 31 -15.35 2.62 -3.06
N ASN A 32 -14.82 3.66 -3.69
CA ASN A 32 -14.45 3.60 -5.10
C ASN A 32 -13.27 2.64 -5.28
N ILE A 33 -13.45 1.65 -6.16
CA ILE A 33 -12.47 0.63 -6.53
C ILE A 33 -12.29 0.69 -8.05
N PRO A 34 -11.08 0.47 -8.60
CA PRO A 34 -10.89 0.34 -10.04
C PRO A 34 -11.90 -0.63 -10.66
N GLY A 35 -12.42 -0.27 -11.84
CA GLY A 35 -13.42 -1.09 -12.55
C GLY A 35 -12.88 -2.44 -13.04
N TYR A 36 -11.55 -2.58 -13.12
CA TYR A 36 -10.88 -3.81 -13.52
C TYR A 36 -9.85 -4.21 -12.47
N LEU A 37 -9.96 -5.45 -12.00
CA LEU A 37 -9.13 -6.03 -10.93
C LEU A 37 -8.65 -7.40 -11.40
N VAL A 38 -7.37 -7.69 -11.15
CA VAL A 38 -6.74 -8.96 -11.55
C VAL A 38 -5.95 -9.51 -10.37
N GLY A 39 -5.98 -10.84 -10.18
CA GLY A 39 -5.11 -11.55 -9.24
C GLY A 39 -5.38 -11.37 -7.74
N ILE A 40 -6.44 -10.64 -7.36
CA ILE A 40 -6.72 -10.33 -5.95
C ILE A 40 -7.65 -11.34 -5.26
N ASP A 41 -8.34 -12.20 -6.01
CA ASP A 41 -9.45 -13.01 -5.47
C ASP A 41 -9.01 -13.92 -4.33
N ASN A 42 -7.86 -14.58 -4.46
CA ASN A 42 -7.33 -15.45 -3.42
C ASN A 42 -7.08 -14.70 -2.11
N GLN A 43 -6.46 -13.52 -2.18
CA GLN A 43 -6.17 -12.71 -1.00
C GLN A 43 -7.47 -12.14 -0.40
N VAL A 44 -8.37 -11.63 -1.23
CA VAL A 44 -9.68 -11.12 -0.80
C VAL A 44 -10.50 -12.20 -0.11
N ASN A 45 -10.54 -13.42 -0.66
CA ASN A 45 -11.27 -14.55 -0.10
C ASN A 45 -10.65 -15.02 1.22
N SER A 46 -9.32 -15.10 1.30
CA SER A 46 -8.60 -15.44 2.53
C SER A 46 -8.88 -14.43 3.65
N ILE A 47 -8.77 -13.14 3.35
CA ILE A 47 -9.07 -12.07 4.32
C ILE A 47 -10.54 -12.08 4.72
N SER A 48 -11.46 -12.29 3.77
CA SER A 48 -12.89 -12.38 4.05
C SER A 48 -13.21 -13.57 4.96
N SER A 49 -12.60 -14.72 4.73
CA SER A 49 -12.74 -15.88 5.63
C SER A 49 -12.27 -15.55 7.04
N TRP A 50 -11.13 -14.88 7.20
CA TRP A 50 -10.63 -14.42 8.50
C TRP A 50 -11.59 -13.45 9.22
N LEU A 51 -12.29 -12.60 8.46
CA LEU A 51 -13.31 -11.70 9.02
C LEU A 51 -14.50 -12.47 9.62
N HIS A 52 -14.89 -13.60 9.01
CA HIS A 52 -16.03 -14.43 9.47
C HIS A 52 -15.65 -15.51 10.50
N ASN A 53 -14.37 -15.73 10.76
CA ASN A 53 -13.93 -16.68 11.79
C ASN A 53 -14.47 -16.31 13.19
N ALA A 54 -14.77 -17.34 13.99
CA ALA A 54 -15.61 -17.29 15.19
C ALA A 54 -15.26 -16.15 16.20
N PRO A 55 -16.29 -15.55 16.83
CA PRO A 55 -16.15 -14.36 17.66
C PRO A 55 -15.73 -14.71 19.09
N SER A 56 -14.43 -14.70 19.38
CA SER A 56 -13.94 -14.72 20.76
C SER A 56 -13.37 -13.36 21.18
N ASP A 57 -12.61 -12.69 20.31
CA ASP A 57 -11.94 -11.41 20.60
C ASP A 57 -11.93 -10.43 19.41
N VAL A 58 -11.46 -9.20 19.66
CA VAL A 58 -11.18 -8.19 18.62
C VAL A 58 -9.97 -8.63 17.79
N GLY A 59 -10.21 -8.94 16.51
CA GLY A 59 -9.17 -9.41 15.59
C GLY A 59 -8.47 -8.26 14.88
N ILE A 60 -7.14 -8.33 14.78
CA ILE A 60 -6.33 -7.34 14.04
C ILE A 60 -5.56 -8.06 12.93
N MET A 61 -5.61 -7.50 11.73
CA MET A 61 -4.85 -7.95 10.56
C MET A 61 -4.04 -6.81 10.00
N SER A 62 -2.83 -7.12 9.54
CA SER A 62 -2.01 -6.22 8.76
C SER A 62 -1.80 -6.73 7.34
N ILE A 63 -2.05 -5.87 6.36
CA ILE A 63 -1.72 -6.06 4.95
C ILE A 63 -0.49 -5.21 4.66
N TRP A 64 0.62 -5.85 4.26
CA TRP A 64 1.88 -5.14 4.04
C TRP A 64 2.58 -5.48 2.72
N GLY A 65 3.45 -4.59 2.26
CA GLY A 65 4.16 -4.71 0.98
C GLY A 65 4.57 -3.35 0.43
N ILE A 66 5.29 -3.35 -0.70
CA ILE A 66 5.87 -2.12 -1.29
C ILE A 66 4.79 -1.14 -1.77
N GLY A 67 5.18 0.13 -2.00
CA GLY A 67 4.31 1.13 -2.61
C GLY A 67 3.80 0.68 -3.98
N GLY A 68 2.52 0.93 -4.28
CA GLY A 68 1.91 0.59 -5.57
C GLY A 68 1.51 -0.88 -5.79
N ILE A 69 1.74 -1.78 -4.82
CA ILE A 69 1.45 -3.22 -4.93
C ILE A 69 -0.05 -3.59 -4.84
N GLY A 70 -0.92 -2.63 -4.49
CA GLY A 70 -2.37 -2.86 -4.44
C GLY A 70 -2.99 -3.11 -3.05
N LYS A 71 -2.25 -2.88 -1.95
CA LYS A 71 -2.76 -3.05 -0.57
C LYS A 71 -4.10 -2.33 -0.33
N THR A 72 -4.17 -1.04 -0.66
CA THR A 72 -5.37 -0.21 -0.54
C THR A 72 -6.53 -0.78 -1.36
N THR A 73 -6.25 -1.25 -2.57
CA THR A 73 -7.26 -1.85 -3.46
C THR A 73 -7.86 -3.12 -2.85
N ILE A 74 -7.01 -4.01 -2.31
CA ILE A 74 -7.44 -5.22 -1.61
C ILE A 74 -8.28 -4.85 -0.38
N ALA A 75 -7.81 -3.91 0.44
CA ALA A 75 -8.52 -3.49 1.64
C ALA A 75 -9.90 -2.89 1.33
N LYS A 76 -10.01 -2.04 0.30
CA LYS A 76 -11.29 -1.49 -0.16
C LYS A 76 -12.23 -2.59 -0.65
N ARG A 77 -11.72 -3.57 -1.42
CA ARG A 77 -12.52 -4.69 -1.93
C ARG A 77 -13.07 -5.54 -0.79
N VAL A 78 -12.22 -5.92 0.15
CA VAL A 78 -12.61 -6.66 1.36
C VAL A 78 -13.66 -5.88 2.16
N PHE A 79 -13.44 -4.58 2.37
CA PHE A 79 -14.38 -3.74 3.11
C PHE A 79 -15.76 -3.72 2.44
N ASN A 80 -15.81 -3.42 1.13
CA ASN A 80 -17.07 -3.37 0.38
C ASN A 80 -17.83 -4.70 0.40
N LEU A 81 -17.14 -5.84 0.34
CA LEU A 81 -17.76 -7.16 0.36
C LEU A 81 -18.30 -7.56 1.74
N ASN A 82 -17.59 -7.18 2.81
CA ASN A 82 -17.86 -7.71 4.15
C ASN A 82 -18.59 -6.72 5.07
N LEU A 83 -18.73 -5.45 4.70
CA LEU A 83 -19.44 -4.43 5.49
C LEU A 83 -20.85 -4.87 5.89
N GLY A 84 -21.51 -5.68 5.05
CA GLY A 84 -22.80 -6.33 5.31
C GLY A 84 -22.88 -7.09 6.64
N SER A 85 -21.78 -7.75 7.04
CA SER A 85 -21.74 -8.65 8.19
C SER A 85 -21.43 -7.95 9.52
N PHE A 86 -21.15 -6.66 9.49
CA PHE A 86 -20.83 -5.83 10.65
C PHE A 86 -21.94 -4.79 10.92
N ASP A 87 -22.04 -4.39 12.18
CA ASP A 87 -23.05 -3.43 12.64
C ASP A 87 -22.66 -2.00 12.23
N ALA A 88 -21.34 -1.74 12.13
CA ALA A 88 -20.77 -0.51 11.62
C ALA A 88 -19.45 -0.80 10.88
N GLY A 89 -19.07 0.11 9.98
CA GLY A 89 -17.75 0.08 9.37
C GLY A 89 -17.23 1.47 9.07
N CYS A 90 -15.90 1.60 9.04
CA CYS A 90 -15.19 2.84 8.84
C CYS A 90 -13.91 2.56 8.05
N PHE A 91 -13.63 3.38 7.04
CA PHE A 91 -12.44 3.26 6.20
C PHE A 91 -11.68 4.57 6.22
N LEU A 92 -10.59 4.61 6.97
CA LEU A 92 -9.75 5.80 7.08
C LEU A 92 -8.63 5.73 6.04
N SER A 93 -8.74 6.57 5.00
CA SER A 93 -7.71 6.68 3.96
C SER A 93 -6.56 7.61 4.35
N ASP A 94 -5.37 7.33 3.79
CA ASP A 94 -4.19 8.20 3.75
C ASP A 94 -3.72 8.70 5.14
N ILE A 95 -3.51 7.77 6.06
CA ILE A 95 -3.08 8.08 7.43
C ILE A 95 -1.64 8.63 7.46
N ALA A 96 -0.79 8.21 6.52
CA ALA A 96 0.57 8.71 6.34
C ALA A 96 0.64 10.20 5.95
N ASP A 97 -0.31 10.70 5.15
CA ASP A 97 -0.26 12.06 4.58
C ASP A 97 -0.85 13.11 5.53
N THR A 98 -0.27 13.18 6.74
CA THR A 98 -0.61 14.14 7.78
C THR A 98 0.54 15.13 7.96
N SER A 99 0.61 16.08 7.03
CA SER A 99 1.67 17.10 6.88
C SER A 99 1.80 18.15 8.00
N LYS A 100 1.30 17.91 9.23
CA LYS A 100 1.67 18.66 10.46
C LYS A 100 1.56 17.76 11.71
N GLU A 101 2.66 17.57 12.43
CA GLU A 101 2.79 16.69 13.62
C GLU A 101 1.77 16.99 14.73
N SER A 102 1.37 18.25 14.92
CA SER A 102 0.64 18.66 16.13
C SER A 102 -0.84 18.27 16.20
N HIS A 103 -1.44 17.73 15.13
CA HIS A 103 -2.88 17.44 15.08
C HIS A 103 -3.26 16.09 14.43
N ARG A 104 -2.32 15.16 14.28
CA ARG A 104 -2.51 13.87 13.56
C ARG A 104 -3.61 13.00 14.19
N VAL A 105 -3.47 12.68 15.48
CA VAL A 105 -4.45 11.89 16.23
C VAL A 105 -5.82 12.59 16.29
N ALA A 106 -5.83 13.91 16.50
CA ALA A 106 -7.06 14.69 16.54
C ALA A 106 -7.82 14.67 15.19
N ARG A 107 -7.09 14.64 14.06
CA ARG A 107 -7.67 14.54 12.72
C ARG A 107 -8.19 13.13 12.43
N LEU A 108 -7.44 12.09 12.81
CA LEU A 108 -7.90 10.71 12.74
C LEU A 108 -9.22 10.55 13.51
N GLN A 109 -9.28 11.05 14.75
CA GLN A 109 -10.51 11.02 15.54
C GLN A 109 -11.65 11.78 14.88
N LYS A 110 -11.40 12.95 14.28
CA LYS A 110 -12.42 13.70 13.54
C LYS A 110 -12.96 12.91 12.34
N GLN A 111 -12.09 12.26 11.56
CA GLN A 111 -12.51 11.41 10.44
C GLN A 111 -13.33 10.22 10.94
N LEU A 112 -12.84 9.52 11.97
CA LEU A 112 -13.49 8.37 12.57
C LEU A 112 -14.89 8.74 13.12
N VAL A 113 -15.01 9.88 13.83
CA VAL A 113 -16.30 10.39 14.30
C VAL A 113 -17.23 10.77 13.14
N SER A 114 -16.71 11.39 12.08
CA SER A 114 -17.53 11.78 10.93
C SER A 114 -18.09 10.59 10.16
N GLU A 115 -17.33 9.50 10.06
CA GLU A 115 -17.75 8.29 9.36
C GLU A 115 -18.71 7.43 10.20
N ILE A 116 -18.47 7.27 11.51
CA ILE A 116 -19.40 6.50 12.35
C ILE A 116 -20.73 7.24 12.56
N LEU A 117 -20.70 8.57 12.74
CA LEU A 117 -21.86 9.38 13.14
C LEU A 117 -22.58 10.04 11.95
N VAL A 118 -22.67 9.33 10.81
CA VAL A 118 -23.29 9.75 9.55
C VAL A 118 -24.29 10.89 9.73
N GLY A 119 -23.99 12.05 9.14
CA GLY A 119 -24.91 13.22 9.10
C GLY A 119 -24.79 14.22 10.24
N LYS A 120 -23.96 14.02 11.28
CA LYS A 120 -23.72 15.03 12.32
C LYS A 120 -22.30 15.59 12.26
N LYS A 121 -22.13 16.76 11.62
CA LYS A 121 -20.93 17.61 11.78
C LYS A 121 -20.86 18.09 13.24
N ARG A 122 -20.38 17.26 14.16
CA ARG A 122 -20.04 17.71 15.52
C ARG A 122 -18.64 18.34 15.48
N LYS A 123 -18.54 19.60 15.91
CA LYS A 123 -17.25 20.18 16.26
C LYS A 123 -16.72 19.39 17.46
N LEU A 124 -15.59 18.69 17.30
CA LEU A 124 -14.84 18.08 18.40
C LEU A 124 -13.92 19.17 19.00
N PRO A 125 -14.20 19.67 20.21
CA PRO A 125 -13.42 20.73 20.86
C PRO A 125 -12.05 20.25 21.35
N SER A 126 -11.89 18.95 21.65
CA SER A 126 -10.64 18.37 22.15
C SER A 126 -10.48 16.89 21.77
N VAL A 127 -9.25 16.36 21.92
CA VAL A 127 -8.90 14.94 21.70
C VAL A 127 -9.65 14.03 22.68
N GLU A 128 -9.74 14.41 23.95
CA GLU A 128 -10.44 13.63 24.98
C GLU A 128 -11.93 13.46 24.68
N GLN A 129 -12.60 14.51 24.18
CA GLN A 129 -13.99 14.41 23.76
C GLN A 129 -14.15 13.56 22.49
N GLY A 130 -13.15 13.58 21.60
CA GLY A 130 -13.07 12.67 20.45
C GLY A 130 -13.05 11.20 20.89
N ILE A 131 -12.18 10.86 21.84
CA ILE A 131 -12.08 9.52 22.44
C ILE A 131 -13.43 9.05 22.98
N TRP A 132 -14.07 9.84 23.85
CA TRP A 132 -15.34 9.46 24.46
C TRP A 132 -16.46 9.30 23.43
N THR A 133 -16.48 10.17 22.43
CA THR A 133 -17.46 10.12 21.32
C THR A 133 -17.29 8.86 20.49
N ILE A 134 -16.06 8.50 20.11
CA ILE A 134 -15.75 7.29 19.35
C ILE A 134 -16.13 6.06 20.17
N ARG A 135 -15.69 6.00 21.42
CA ARG A 135 -15.97 4.88 22.33
C ARG A 135 -17.47 4.62 22.46
N ASN A 136 -18.27 5.66 22.67
CA ASN A 136 -19.72 5.52 22.77
C ASN A 136 -20.38 5.11 21.44
N ALA A 137 -19.88 5.63 20.32
CA ALA A 137 -20.42 5.31 19.01
C ALA A 137 -20.16 3.86 18.59
N MET A 138 -19.03 3.30 19.02
CA MET A 138 -18.60 1.91 18.76
C MET A 138 -19.05 0.92 19.84
N SER A 139 -19.43 1.40 21.02
CA SER A 139 -19.82 0.54 22.16
C SER A 139 -20.98 -0.41 21.79
N GLY A 140 -20.76 -1.70 22.01
CA GLY A 140 -21.75 -2.76 21.78
C GLY A 140 -22.00 -3.11 20.32
N LYS A 141 -21.24 -2.57 19.36
CA LYS A 141 -21.37 -2.85 17.92
C LYS A 141 -20.16 -3.62 17.41
N ARG A 142 -20.39 -4.63 16.58
CA ARG A 142 -19.33 -5.29 15.81
C ARG A 142 -18.88 -4.35 14.70
N VAL A 143 -17.66 -3.86 14.79
CA VAL A 143 -17.11 -2.87 13.86
C VAL A 143 -16.11 -3.51 12.90
N LEU A 144 -16.20 -3.17 11.62
CA LEU A 144 -15.10 -3.34 10.66
C LEU A 144 -14.37 -2.02 10.45
N LEU A 145 -13.16 -1.90 10.98
CA LEU A 145 -12.32 -0.71 10.83
C LEU A 145 -11.16 -1.00 9.87
N VAL A 146 -10.98 -0.14 8.87
CA VAL A 146 -9.82 -0.18 7.97
C VAL A 146 -9.01 1.10 8.13
N LEU A 147 -7.69 0.93 8.27
CA LEU A 147 -6.72 1.99 8.47
C LEU A 147 -5.69 1.90 7.34
N ASP A 148 -5.76 2.82 6.40
CA ASP A 148 -4.98 2.76 5.17
C ASP A 148 -3.71 3.63 5.25
N ASP A 149 -2.59 3.06 4.81
CA ASP A 149 -1.25 3.68 4.74
C ASP A 149 -0.74 4.16 6.10
N VAL A 150 -0.67 3.25 7.08
CA VAL A 150 -0.08 3.51 8.40
C VAL A 150 1.44 3.33 8.34
N GLU A 151 2.20 4.34 8.79
CA GLU A 151 3.67 4.37 8.64
C GLU A 151 4.42 4.67 9.95
N GLU A 152 3.74 5.00 11.04
CA GLU A 152 4.37 5.42 12.32
C GLU A 152 3.81 4.67 13.55
N ASN A 153 4.66 4.51 14.59
CA ASN A 153 4.34 3.78 15.82
C ASN A 153 3.23 4.44 16.64
N ASP A 154 3.24 5.77 16.76
CA ASP A 154 2.28 6.54 17.53
C ASP A 154 0.84 6.38 17.01
N GLN A 155 0.68 6.27 15.69
CA GLN A 155 -0.59 5.96 15.03
C GLN A 155 -1.10 4.59 15.47
N VAL A 156 -0.22 3.59 15.41
CA VAL A 156 -0.52 2.20 15.78
C VAL A 156 -0.82 2.08 17.27
N ASP A 157 -0.05 2.75 18.12
CA ASP A 157 -0.28 2.81 19.57
C ASP A 157 -1.63 3.44 19.90
N ALA A 158 -1.96 4.55 19.25
CA ALA A 158 -3.27 5.16 19.41
C ALA A 158 -4.37 4.17 19.03
N ILE A 159 -4.22 3.45 17.92
CA ILE A 159 -5.18 2.46 17.41
C ILE A 159 -5.30 1.24 18.32
N LEU A 160 -4.17 0.66 18.75
CA LEU A 160 -4.14 -0.48 19.67
C LEU A 160 -4.67 -0.10 21.05
N GLY A 161 -4.47 1.15 21.48
CA GLY A 161 -5.10 1.72 22.68
C GLY A 161 -6.64 1.76 22.57
N MET A 162 -7.18 1.88 21.35
CA MET A 162 -8.62 1.78 21.10
C MET A 162 -9.15 0.35 21.13
N GLN A 163 -8.30 -0.70 21.16
CA GLN A 163 -8.76 -2.09 21.09
C GLN A 163 -9.81 -2.41 22.17
N ASN A 164 -9.63 -1.86 23.38
CA ASN A 164 -10.54 -2.03 24.51
C ASN A 164 -11.89 -1.30 24.34
N TRP A 165 -12.06 -0.51 23.29
CA TRP A 165 -13.31 0.20 22.98
C TRP A 165 -14.23 -0.63 22.07
N PHE A 166 -13.69 -1.65 21.41
CA PHE A 166 -14.44 -2.51 20.50
C PHE A 166 -15.03 -3.71 21.23
N CYS A 167 -16.23 -4.15 20.81
CA CYS A 167 -16.80 -5.38 21.35
C CYS A 167 -16.24 -6.62 20.63
N PRO A 168 -16.31 -7.81 21.25
CA PRO A 168 -15.94 -9.08 20.63
C PRO A 168 -16.57 -9.27 19.25
N GLY A 169 -15.79 -9.79 18.30
CA GLY A 169 -16.21 -9.94 16.90
C GLY A 169 -15.95 -8.72 16.02
N SER A 170 -15.49 -7.60 16.58
CA SER A 170 -14.96 -6.49 15.77
C SER A 170 -13.63 -6.87 15.11
N LYS A 171 -13.35 -6.30 13.93
CA LYS A 171 -12.16 -6.57 13.13
C LYS A 171 -11.50 -5.27 12.68
N ILE A 172 -10.18 -5.21 12.80
CA ILE A 172 -9.36 -4.08 12.39
C ILE A 172 -8.38 -4.55 11.30
N ILE A 173 -8.38 -3.88 10.15
CA ILE A 173 -7.42 -4.09 9.06
C ILE A 173 -6.52 -2.88 8.96
N ILE A 174 -5.21 -3.09 8.93
CA ILE A 174 -4.19 -2.04 8.77
C ILE A 174 -3.44 -2.30 7.48
N THR A 175 -3.34 -1.32 6.59
CA THR A 175 -2.41 -1.40 5.45
C THR A 175 -1.13 -0.62 5.76
N THR A 176 0.03 -1.14 5.36
CA THR A 176 1.31 -0.49 5.64
C THR A 176 2.42 -0.88 4.65
N ARG A 177 3.45 -0.05 4.50
CA ARG A 177 4.69 -0.42 3.81
C ARG A 177 5.75 -0.97 4.76
N ASN A 178 5.60 -0.75 6.08
CA ASN A 178 6.60 -1.13 7.08
C ASN A 178 6.04 -2.10 8.11
N GLN A 179 6.46 -3.36 8.06
CA GLN A 179 5.93 -4.37 8.99
C GLN A 179 6.53 -4.27 10.41
N GLN A 180 7.63 -3.54 10.59
CA GLN A 180 8.41 -3.51 11.82
C GLN A 180 7.62 -2.98 13.02
N PHE A 181 6.81 -1.94 12.80
CA PHE A 181 6.03 -1.35 13.89
C PHE A 181 4.96 -2.31 14.42
N ILE A 182 4.47 -3.22 13.59
CA ILE A 182 3.44 -4.19 13.99
C ILE A 182 4.06 -5.29 14.84
N LYS A 183 5.26 -5.76 14.44
CA LYS A 183 6.05 -6.73 15.19
C LYS A 183 6.42 -6.22 16.59
N ALA A 184 6.74 -4.92 16.71
CA ALA A 184 7.16 -4.30 17.97
C ALA A 184 6.05 -4.29 19.05
N HIS A 185 4.78 -4.22 18.65
CA HIS A 185 3.69 -4.06 19.61
C HIS A 185 3.09 -5.38 20.07
N ARG A 186 2.74 -6.33 19.16
CA ARG A 186 2.13 -7.64 19.50
C ARG A 186 2.19 -8.65 18.34
N ALA A 187 3.37 -9.14 17.96
CA ALA A 187 3.52 -10.09 16.84
C ALA A 187 2.60 -11.33 16.93
N ASP A 188 2.31 -11.81 18.15
CA ASP A 188 1.52 -13.04 18.35
C ASP A 188 -0.01 -12.84 18.20
N LYS A 189 -0.49 -11.59 18.18
CA LYS A 189 -1.94 -11.27 18.14
C LYS A 189 -2.40 -10.64 16.84
N ILE A 190 -1.48 -10.30 15.93
CA ILE A 190 -1.79 -9.60 14.68
C ILE A 190 -1.54 -10.56 13.51
N HIS A 191 -2.57 -10.81 12.73
CA HIS A 191 -2.45 -11.64 11.54
C HIS A 191 -1.76 -10.86 10.41
N MET A 192 -0.61 -11.33 9.93
CA MET A 192 0.17 -10.63 8.91
C MET A 192 -0.07 -11.24 7.52
N VAL A 193 -0.43 -10.39 6.57
CA VAL A 193 -0.66 -10.73 5.15
C VAL A 193 0.28 -9.89 4.30
N LYS A 194 1.22 -10.54 3.62
CA LYS A 194 2.07 -9.88 2.62
C LYS A 194 1.33 -9.88 1.28
N VAL A 195 1.37 -8.76 0.57
CA VAL A 195 0.92 -8.67 -0.82
C VAL A 195 2.11 -8.88 -1.73
N ASP A 196 2.00 -9.86 -2.60
CA ASP A 196 3.00 -10.19 -3.61
C ASP A 196 2.67 -9.54 -4.96
N SER A 197 3.66 -9.48 -5.86
CA SER A 197 3.47 -9.00 -7.23
C SER A 197 2.51 -9.89 -8.00
N LEU A 198 1.86 -9.32 -9.01
CA LEU A 198 1.03 -10.07 -9.95
C LEU A 198 1.86 -11.12 -10.69
N LEU A 199 1.21 -12.25 -11.01
CA LEU A 199 1.77 -13.22 -11.93
C LEU A 199 1.97 -12.59 -13.31
N GLU A 200 2.83 -13.17 -14.14
CA GLU A 200 3.10 -12.67 -15.48
C GLU A 200 1.81 -12.63 -16.33
N THR A 201 1.00 -13.67 -16.26
CA THR A 201 -0.30 -13.76 -16.95
C THR A 201 -1.29 -12.70 -16.47
N GLU A 202 -1.33 -12.44 -15.17
CA GLU A 202 -2.17 -11.39 -14.56
C GLU A 202 -1.68 -9.99 -14.92
N SER A 203 -0.37 -9.82 -15.01
CA SER A 203 0.28 -8.57 -15.39
C SER A 203 -0.01 -8.20 -16.83
N LEU A 204 0.02 -9.19 -17.74
CA LEU A 204 -0.35 -9.01 -19.14
C LEU A 204 -1.81 -8.56 -19.26
N LYS A 205 -2.74 -9.24 -18.58
CA LYS A 205 -4.16 -8.84 -18.56
C LYS A 205 -4.36 -7.40 -18.08
N LEU A 206 -3.72 -7.03 -16.98
CA LEU A 206 -3.84 -5.68 -16.43
C LEU A 206 -3.25 -4.62 -17.38
N LEU A 207 -2.11 -4.92 -18.02
CA LEU A 207 -1.51 -4.03 -19.00
C LEU A 207 -2.42 -3.85 -20.22
N PHE A 208 -2.96 -4.95 -20.76
CA PHE A 208 -3.80 -4.91 -21.97
C PHE A 208 -5.08 -4.14 -21.72
N TRP A 209 -5.70 -4.37 -20.57
CA TRP A 209 -6.88 -3.61 -20.18
C TRP A 209 -6.62 -2.10 -20.19
N HIS A 210 -5.46 -1.67 -19.69
CA HIS A 210 -5.12 -0.25 -19.64
C HIS A 210 -4.60 0.34 -20.96
N ALA A 211 -4.00 -0.47 -21.83
CA ALA A 211 -3.47 -0.03 -23.12
C ALA A 211 -4.49 -0.10 -24.27
N PHE A 212 -5.41 -1.05 -24.22
CA PHE A 212 -6.31 -1.37 -25.32
C PHE A 212 -7.78 -1.44 -24.91
N GLY A 213 -8.09 -1.54 -23.61
CA GLY A 213 -9.47 -1.72 -23.14
C GLY A 213 -10.01 -3.14 -23.30
N GLU A 214 -9.14 -4.10 -23.66
CA GLU A 214 -9.47 -5.51 -23.88
C GLU A 214 -8.51 -6.41 -23.10
N GLU A 215 -8.91 -7.65 -22.81
CA GLU A 215 -8.05 -8.61 -22.10
C GLU A 215 -7.09 -9.37 -23.02
N ASP A 216 -7.30 -9.30 -24.34
CA ASP A 216 -6.56 -10.05 -25.35
C ASP A 216 -5.86 -9.12 -26.35
N LEU A 217 -4.72 -9.56 -26.87
CA LEU A 217 -3.79 -8.75 -27.64
C LEU A 217 -3.92 -8.94 -29.16
N PRO A 218 -3.69 -7.89 -29.96
CA PRO A 218 -3.24 -8.04 -31.35
C PRO A 218 -1.81 -8.60 -31.40
N GLY A 219 -1.58 -9.74 -32.07
CA GLY A 219 -0.31 -10.49 -32.00
C GLY A 219 0.99 -9.73 -32.29
N ASN A 220 0.94 -8.55 -32.94
CA ASN A 220 2.10 -7.70 -33.23
C ASN A 220 2.66 -6.94 -32.01
N TYR A 221 2.01 -6.96 -30.85
CA TYR A 221 2.49 -6.29 -29.62
C TYR A 221 3.08 -7.26 -28.58
N MET A 222 3.13 -8.57 -28.87
CA MET A 222 3.39 -9.59 -27.85
C MET A 222 4.79 -9.47 -27.23
N ASP A 223 5.82 -9.29 -28.06
CA ASP A 223 7.19 -9.12 -27.57
C ASP A 223 7.35 -7.81 -26.78
N LEU A 224 6.72 -6.72 -27.24
CA LEU A 224 6.77 -5.41 -26.58
C LEU A 224 6.09 -5.44 -25.22
N THR A 225 4.92 -6.06 -25.15
CA THR A 225 4.17 -6.19 -23.90
C THR A 225 4.87 -7.09 -22.88
N ASN A 226 5.50 -8.17 -23.33
CA ASN A 226 6.35 -9.00 -22.46
C ASN A 226 7.52 -8.19 -21.88
N ARG A 227 8.16 -7.32 -22.68
CA ARG A 227 9.21 -6.40 -22.19
C ARG A 227 8.66 -5.41 -21.15
N VAL A 228 7.48 -4.82 -21.38
CA VAL A 228 6.84 -3.92 -20.42
C VAL A 228 6.51 -4.64 -19.11
N VAL A 229 5.96 -5.86 -19.17
CA VAL A 229 5.64 -6.67 -17.98
C VAL A 229 6.91 -7.03 -17.21
N ALA A 230 7.97 -7.43 -17.92
CA ALA A 230 9.27 -7.71 -17.32
C ALA A 230 9.85 -6.47 -16.60
N CYS A 231 9.73 -5.28 -17.21
CA CYS A 231 10.14 -4.02 -16.58
C CYS A 231 9.33 -3.75 -15.30
N CYS A 232 8.00 -3.84 -15.39
CA CYS A 232 7.10 -3.57 -14.27
C CYS A 232 7.24 -4.56 -13.10
N GLY A 233 7.75 -5.78 -13.35
CA GLY A 233 7.93 -6.81 -12.32
C GLY A 233 6.63 -7.22 -11.62
N GLY A 234 5.48 -7.10 -12.30
CA GLY A 234 4.16 -7.39 -11.73
C GLY A 234 3.64 -6.36 -10.74
N LEU A 235 4.20 -5.14 -10.71
CA LEU A 235 3.69 -4.04 -9.89
C LEU A 235 2.44 -3.41 -10.54
N PRO A 236 1.22 -3.55 -9.95
CA PRO A 236 -0.03 -3.13 -10.60
C PRO A 236 -0.05 -1.65 -11.00
N LEU A 237 0.49 -0.78 -10.14
CA LEU A 237 0.51 0.65 -10.42
C LEU A 237 1.42 1.01 -11.61
N ALA A 238 2.56 0.34 -11.76
CA ALA A 238 3.46 0.56 -12.90
C ALA A 238 2.81 0.09 -14.20
N LEU A 239 2.19 -1.10 -14.18
CA LEU A 239 1.47 -1.66 -15.33
C LEU A 239 0.34 -0.72 -15.79
N ARG A 240 -0.42 -0.15 -14.85
CA ARG A 240 -1.47 0.81 -15.18
C ARG A 240 -0.92 2.09 -15.80
N VAL A 241 0.13 2.67 -15.23
CA VAL A 241 0.71 3.93 -15.73
C VAL A 241 1.28 3.74 -17.14
N LEU A 242 2.08 2.68 -17.36
CA LEU A 242 2.63 2.38 -18.67
C LEU A 242 1.55 2.00 -19.68
N GLY A 243 0.57 1.18 -19.27
CA GLY A 243 -0.56 0.81 -20.13
C GLY A 243 -1.32 2.04 -20.63
N LEU A 244 -1.67 2.98 -19.74
CA LEU A 244 -2.35 4.22 -20.13
C LEU A 244 -1.48 5.14 -21.00
N SER A 245 -0.17 5.24 -20.72
CA SER A 245 0.77 6.05 -21.52
C SER A 245 0.90 5.53 -22.95
N LEU A 246 0.95 4.21 -23.09
CA LEU A 246 1.11 3.49 -24.35
C LEU A 246 -0.23 3.23 -25.07
N SER A 247 -1.34 3.63 -24.46
CA SER A 247 -2.68 3.44 -25.00
C SER A 247 -2.83 4.08 -26.38
N CYS A 248 -3.33 3.31 -27.33
CA CYS A 248 -3.57 3.74 -28.72
C CYS A 248 -2.31 4.30 -29.45
N ARG A 249 -1.10 3.91 -29.03
CA ARG A 249 0.17 4.30 -29.68
C ARG A 249 0.63 3.25 -30.70
N SER A 250 1.46 3.67 -31.65
CA SER A 250 2.05 2.76 -32.65
C SER A 250 3.14 1.88 -32.04
N VAL A 251 3.44 0.76 -32.72
CA VAL A 251 4.57 -0.15 -32.39
C VAL A 251 5.89 0.64 -32.21
N ASP A 252 6.18 1.60 -33.11
CA ASP A 252 7.40 2.41 -33.03
C ASP A 252 7.48 3.23 -31.72
N VAL A 253 6.34 3.74 -31.24
CA VAL A 253 6.28 4.50 -29.99
C VAL A 253 6.46 3.57 -28.78
N TRP A 254 5.94 2.35 -28.84
CA TRP A 254 6.19 1.33 -27.82
C TRP A 254 7.67 0.95 -27.76
N GLU A 255 8.30 0.71 -28.92
CA GLU A 255 9.74 0.43 -29.02
C GLU A 255 10.57 1.58 -28.44
N SER A 256 10.32 2.81 -28.88
CA SER A 256 11.03 3.99 -28.39
C SER A 256 10.82 4.21 -26.88
N THR A 257 9.60 3.98 -26.36
CA THR A 257 9.34 4.09 -24.92
C THR A 257 10.10 3.02 -24.14
N LEU A 258 10.20 1.79 -24.67
CA LEU A 258 10.98 0.72 -24.04
C LEU A 258 12.48 1.01 -24.08
N GLU A 259 13.00 1.56 -25.17
CA GLU A 259 14.39 2.03 -25.24
C GLU A 259 14.67 3.13 -24.20
N ILE A 260 13.72 4.05 -24.01
CA ILE A 260 13.80 5.04 -22.94
C ILE A 260 13.75 4.35 -21.59
N LEU A 261 12.83 3.42 -21.32
CA LEU A 261 12.78 2.72 -20.03
C LEU A 261 14.05 1.89 -19.72
N ASP A 262 14.70 1.36 -20.75
CA ASP A 262 15.97 0.64 -20.65
C ASP A 262 17.15 1.59 -20.33
N THR A 263 17.03 2.89 -20.64
CA THR A 263 18.11 3.90 -20.49
C THR A 263 17.86 4.96 -19.40
N ILE A 264 16.62 5.37 -19.22
CA ILE A 264 16.09 6.43 -18.36
C ILE A 264 14.74 5.96 -17.77
N PRO A 265 14.74 5.51 -16.52
CA PRO A 265 13.52 5.02 -15.89
C PRO A 265 12.46 6.13 -15.68
N ASP A 266 11.17 5.82 -15.89
CA ASP A 266 10.03 6.77 -15.92
C ASP A 266 9.76 7.47 -14.57
N ASN A 267 9.80 8.80 -14.60
CA ASN A 267 9.78 9.68 -13.43
C ASN A 267 8.53 9.55 -12.55
N ASP A 268 7.35 9.23 -13.10
CA ASP A 268 6.12 9.22 -12.30
C ASP A 268 5.93 7.94 -11.49
N ILE A 269 6.36 6.79 -12.02
CA ILE A 269 6.34 5.52 -11.28
C ILE A 269 7.44 5.52 -10.21
N HIS A 270 8.61 6.10 -10.53
CA HIS A 270 9.69 6.20 -9.57
C HIS A 270 9.34 7.07 -8.38
N LYS A 271 8.67 8.21 -8.54
CA LYS A 271 8.21 9.04 -7.41
C LYS A 271 7.42 8.26 -6.38
N ILE A 272 6.53 7.35 -6.80
CA ILE A 272 5.67 6.59 -5.88
C ILE A 272 6.49 5.54 -5.11
N LEU A 273 7.45 4.91 -5.77
CA LEU A 273 8.38 3.98 -5.13
C LEU A 273 9.39 4.70 -4.24
N GLU A 274 9.80 5.91 -4.64
CA GLU A 274 10.74 6.76 -3.94
C GLU A 274 10.21 7.16 -2.57
N ILE A 275 8.88 7.30 -2.38
CA ILE A 275 8.29 7.49 -1.04
C ILE A 275 8.74 6.38 -0.08
N SER A 276 8.80 5.13 -0.56
CA SER A 276 9.23 3.99 0.26
C SER A 276 10.73 4.07 0.58
N TYR A 277 11.56 4.57 -0.33
CA TYR A 277 12.99 4.83 -0.08
C TYR A 277 13.21 6.02 0.85
N ASN A 278 12.50 7.13 0.64
CA ASN A 278 12.60 8.36 1.43
C ASN A 278 12.12 8.14 2.87
N SER A 279 11.25 7.15 3.11
CA SER A 279 10.83 6.72 4.45
C SER A 279 11.94 6.04 5.28
N LEU A 280 13.09 5.68 4.67
CA LEU A 280 14.26 5.19 5.38
C LEU A 280 14.87 6.32 6.23
N LYS A 281 14.97 6.11 7.54
CA LYS A 281 15.45 7.14 8.49
C LYS A 281 16.97 7.33 8.48
N SER A 282 17.71 6.31 8.08
CA SER A 282 19.17 6.26 8.16
C SER A 282 19.79 6.43 6.78
N ASP A 283 20.74 7.36 6.64
CA ASP A 283 21.53 7.51 5.42
C ASP A 283 22.38 6.25 5.14
N LEU A 284 22.73 5.48 6.18
CA LEU A 284 23.39 4.19 5.99
C LEU A 284 22.46 3.17 5.32
N ASP A 285 21.18 3.13 5.70
CA ASP A 285 20.20 2.21 5.10
C ASP A 285 19.89 2.62 3.66
N LYS A 286 19.82 3.94 3.40
CA LYS A 286 19.68 4.50 2.05
C LYS A 286 20.88 4.12 1.17
N ASN A 287 22.11 4.30 1.67
CA ASN A 287 23.31 3.91 0.95
C ASN A 287 23.37 2.39 0.69
N LEU A 288 23.03 1.57 1.70
CA LEU A 288 22.95 0.12 1.54
C LEU A 288 21.94 -0.28 0.47
N PHE A 289 20.77 0.35 0.42
CA PHE A 289 19.77 0.12 -0.62
C PHE A 289 20.36 0.39 -2.02
N LEU A 290 21.05 1.53 -2.18
CA LEU A 290 21.70 1.91 -3.44
C LEU A 290 22.83 0.95 -3.84
N ASP A 291 23.67 0.53 -2.87
CA ASP A 291 24.71 -0.47 -3.10
C ASP A 291 24.12 -1.79 -3.60
N ILE A 292 23.04 -2.24 -2.96
CA ILE A 292 22.37 -3.49 -3.36
C ILE A 292 21.79 -3.35 -4.77
N ALA A 293 21.07 -2.27 -5.06
CA ALA A 293 20.46 -2.02 -6.37
C ALA A 293 21.49 -2.02 -7.52
N CYS A 294 22.66 -1.43 -7.28
CA CYS A 294 23.74 -1.37 -8.26
C CYS A 294 24.48 -2.70 -8.41
N PHE A 295 24.88 -3.33 -7.30
CA PHE A 295 25.93 -4.35 -7.34
C PHE A 295 25.53 -5.74 -6.82
N PHE A 296 24.58 -5.81 -5.88
CA PHE A 296 24.36 -7.02 -5.09
C PHE A 296 23.04 -7.75 -5.36
N VAL A 297 22.14 -7.22 -6.19
CA VAL A 297 20.96 -8.00 -6.63
C VAL A 297 21.40 -9.31 -7.27
N GLY A 298 20.85 -10.43 -6.80
CA GLY A 298 21.17 -11.80 -7.23
C GLY A 298 22.45 -12.40 -6.62
N LYS A 299 23.20 -11.64 -5.81
CA LYS A 299 24.41 -12.12 -5.12
C LYS A 299 24.07 -12.75 -3.77
N ASP A 300 24.95 -13.63 -3.29
CA ASP A 300 24.83 -14.23 -1.94
C ASP A 300 24.92 -13.15 -0.85
N VAL A 301 23.99 -13.19 0.10
CA VAL A 301 23.91 -12.21 1.19
C VAL A 301 25.17 -12.19 2.06
N ASN A 302 25.80 -13.35 2.32
CA ASN A 302 26.99 -13.43 3.16
C ASN A 302 28.20 -12.83 2.46
N LEU A 303 28.28 -12.96 1.13
CA LEU A 303 29.32 -12.30 0.33
C LEU A 303 29.20 -10.78 0.45
N MET A 304 28.00 -10.23 0.25
CA MET A 304 27.77 -8.79 0.39
C MET A 304 28.10 -8.31 1.82
N VAL A 305 27.65 -9.04 2.85
CA VAL A 305 27.93 -8.70 4.25
C VAL A 305 29.43 -8.62 4.51
N LYS A 306 30.22 -9.58 4.01
CA LYS A 306 31.69 -9.58 4.14
C LYS A 306 32.33 -8.38 3.45
N ILE A 307 31.89 -8.05 2.22
CA ILE A 307 32.43 -6.92 1.45
C ILE A 307 32.16 -5.59 2.18
N ILE A 308 30.91 -5.34 2.56
CA ILE A 308 30.52 -4.08 3.22
C ILE A 308 31.17 -3.96 4.60
N HIS A 309 31.29 -5.08 5.34
CA HIS A 309 32.04 -5.11 6.60
C HIS A 309 33.52 -4.78 6.42
N GLY A 310 34.14 -5.23 5.32
CA GLY A 310 35.50 -4.84 4.96
C GLY A 310 35.66 -3.35 4.71
N CYS A 311 34.59 -2.66 4.28
CA CYS A 311 34.55 -1.21 4.11
C CYS A 311 34.28 -0.43 5.42
N GLY A 312 34.21 -1.11 6.57
CA GLY A 312 33.98 -0.48 7.88
C GLY A 312 32.52 -0.23 8.25
N PHE A 313 31.56 -0.79 7.50
CA PHE A 313 30.13 -0.65 7.76
C PHE A 313 29.50 -1.99 8.17
N SER A 314 28.56 -1.97 9.12
CA SER A 314 27.80 -3.18 9.49
C SER A 314 26.43 -3.20 8.78
N PRO A 315 26.24 -4.02 7.73
CA PRO A 315 25.02 -3.97 6.91
C PRO A 315 23.86 -4.75 7.51
N LEU A 316 24.09 -5.60 8.52
CA LEU A 316 23.08 -6.55 9.02
C LEU A 316 21.79 -5.85 9.48
N ARG A 317 21.92 -4.76 10.25
CA ARG A 317 20.76 -3.97 10.69
C ARG A 317 20.02 -3.34 9.51
N GLY A 318 20.77 -2.81 8.54
CA GLY A 318 20.18 -2.21 7.34
C GLY A 318 19.44 -3.25 6.49
N ILE A 319 19.97 -4.47 6.36
CA ILE A 319 19.30 -5.58 5.63
C ILE A 319 17.93 -5.88 6.25
N GLU A 320 17.86 -6.01 7.58
CA GLU A 320 16.58 -6.26 8.26
C GLU A 320 15.61 -5.08 8.10
N ASN A 321 16.09 -3.83 8.21
CA ASN A 321 15.26 -2.64 7.96
C ASN A 321 14.68 -2.61 6.54
N LEU A 322 15.48 -2.98 5.52
CA LEU A 322 15.02 -3.05 4.13
C LEU A 322 14.02 -4.20 3.92
N LYS A 323 14.23 -5.36 4.56
CA LYS A 323 13.29 -6.49 4.53
C LYS A 323 11.95 -6.15 5.19
N ASP A 324 11.99 -5.47 6.33
CA ASP A 324 10.78 -5.09 7.04
C ASP A 324 9.89 -4.13 6.23
N ARG A 325 10.49 -3.38 5.31
CA ARG A 325 9.78 -2.48 4.38
C ARG A 325 9.42 -3.10 3.03
N GLY A 326 9.72 -4.40 2.85
CA GLY A 326 9.54 -5.10 1.57
C GLY A 326 10.45 -4.59 0.45
N LEU A 327 11.42 -3.72 0.75
CA LEU A 327 12.37 -3.17 -0.24
C LEU A 327 13.42 -4.20 -0.67
N LEU A 328 13.64 -5.22 0.18
CA LEU A 328 14.58 -6.30 -0.03
C LEU A 328 13.97 -7.62 0.44
N SER A 329 14.37 -8.70 -0.21
CA SER A 329 14.13 -10.06 0.26
C SER A 329 15.35 -10.93 0.03
N VAL A 330 15.41 -12.09 0.69
CA VAL A 330 16.45 -13.08 0.50
C VAL A 330 15.77 -14.39 0.13
N ASP A 331 16.17 -14.99 -0.99
CA ASP A 331 15.59 -16.26 -1.43
C ASP A 331 16.14 -17.47 -0.66
N HIS A 332 15.59 -18.65 -0.94
CA HIS A 332 16.03 -19.91 -0.32
C HIS A 332 17.50 -20.25 -0.59
N ASN A 333 18.10 -19.71 -1.66
CA ASN A 333 19.52 -19.86 -2.00
C ASN A 333 20.39 -18.77 -1.39
N LYS A 334 19.87 -18.02 -0.41
CA LYS A 334 20.54 -16.89 0.26
C LYS A 334 20.91 -15.75 -0.69
N LYS A 335 20.28 -15.66 -1.86
CA LYS A 335 20.52 -14.57 -2.80
C LYS A 335 19.65 -13.37 -2.47
N LEU A 336 20.25 -12.18 -2.55
CA LEU A 336 19.55 -10.91 -2.40
C LEU A 336 18.60 -10.70 -3.58
N ARG A 337 17.34 -10.37 -3.28
CA ARG A 337 16.29 -10.11 -4.26
C ARG A 337 15.69 -8.74 -3.99
N MET A 338 15.66 -7.91 -5.03
CA MET A 338 15.02 -6.60 -5.03
C MET A 338 14.02 -6.59 -6.18
N HIS A 339 12.87 -5.98 -5.96
CA HIS A 339 11.87 -5.83 -7.03
C HIS A 339 12.46 -5.01 -8.19
N GLN A 340 12.20 -5.40 -9.44
CA GLN A 340 12.82 -4.79 -10.63
C GLN A 340 12.66 -3.26 -10.64
N MET A 341 11.45 -2.76 -10.41
CA MET A 341 11.17 -1.32 -10.32
C MET A 341 11.91 -0.60 -9.17
N LEU A 342 12.17 -1.27 -8.04
CA LEU A 342 12.96 -0.71 -6.94
C LEU A 342 14.44 -0.62 -7.33
N GLN A 343 14.95 -1.62 -8.04
CA GLN A 343 16.32 -1.63 -8.53
C GLN A 343 16.55 -0.51 -9.55
N GLN A 344 15.64 -0.36 -10.52
CA GLN A 344 15.67 0.73 -11.50
C GLN A 344 15.58 2.10 -10.81
N MET A 345 14.67 2.26 -9.85
CA MET A 345 14.55 3.48 -9.05
C MET A 345 15.86 3.83 -8.32
N GLY A 346 16.49 2.86 -7.66
CA GLY A 346 17.75 3.09 -6.95
C GLY A 346 18.88 3.53 -7.87
N ARG A 347 18.97 2.94 -9.07
CA ARG A 347 19.93 3.35 -10.11
C ARG A 347 19.65 4.77 -10.62
N GLU A 348 18.37 5.11 -10.80
CA GLU A 348 17.97 6.44 -11.26
C GLU A 348 18.30 7.54 -10.26
N ILE A 349 18.10 7.30 -8.95
CA ILE A 349 18.51 8.24 -7.89
C ILE A 349 20.00 8.62 -8.02
N ILE A 350 20.85 7.67 -8.41
CA ILE A 350 22.28 7.92 -8.58
C ILE A 350 22.55 8.67 -9.88
N ARG A 351 21.91 8.28 -10.98
CA ARG A 351 22.05 8.92 -12.30
C ARG A 351 21.64 10.40 -12.23
N GLN A 352 20.53 10.72 -11.56
CA GLN A 352 20.02 12.09 -11.44
C GLN A 352 20.96 13.07 -10.73
N LYS A 353 21.86 12.58 -9.87
CA LYS A 353 22.87 13.45 -9.23
C LYS A 353 23.90 14.00 -10.21
N ALA A 354 24.17 13.28 -11.29
CA ALA A 354 25.07 13.69 -12.36
C ALA A 354 24.63 12.99 -13.68
N PRO A 355 23.62 13.53 -14.37
CA PRO A 355 23.01 12.88 -15.54
C PRO A 355 24.03 12.66 -16.66
N ASP A 356 24.79 13.70 -16.99
CA ASP A 356 25.71 13.73 -18.14
C ASP A 356 27.16 13.42 -17.76
N GLU A 357 27.44 13.22 -16.48
CA GLU A 357 28.80 13.06 -15.96
C GLU A 357 28.92 11.80 -15.10
N PRO A 358 29.08 10.62 -15.71
CA PRO A 358 29.23 9.36 -14.97
C PRO A 358 30.31 9.42 -13.89
N GLY A 359 31.45 10.06 -14.15
CA GLY A 359 32.55 10.19 -13.19
C GLY A 359 32.20 10.95 -11.90
N LYS A 360 31.15 11.79 -11.89
CA LYS A 360 30.66 12.48 -10.69
C LYS A 360 29.64 11.66 -9.89
N ARG A 361 29.16 10.53 -10.43
CA ARG A 361 28.19 9.66 -9.74
C ARG A 361 28.90 8.88 -8.64
N CYS A 362 28.23 8.72 -7.51
CA CYS A 362 28.77 7.95 -6.38
C CYS A 362 28.93 6.44 -6.66
N ARG A 363 28.27 5.91 -7.70
CA ARG A 363 28.29 4.50 -8.09
C ARG A 363 28.16 4.39 -9.61
N LEU A 364 28.86 3.42 -10.19
CA LEU A 364 28.79 3.07 -11.60
C LEU A 364 28.52 1.57 -11.73
N TRP A 365 27.43 1.21 -12.40
CA TRP A 365 27.00 -0.19 -12.56
C TRP A 365 26.98 -0.65 -14.02
N HIS A 366 27.03 0.28 -14.98
CA HIS A 366 27.24 -0.04 -16.38
C HIS A 366 28.74 -0.24 -16.64
N ALA A 367 29.08 -1.35 -17.29
CA ALA A 367 30.47 -1.69 -17.58
C ALA A 367 31.13 -0.64 -18.48
N GLU A 368 30.40 -0.12 -19.46
CA GLU A 368 30.86 0.92 -20.38
C GLU A 368 31.15 2.25 -19.66
N ASP A 369 30.20 2.76 -18.87
CA ASP A 369 30.41 3.96 -18.04
C ASP A 369 31.62 3.78 -17.11
N SER A 370 31.74 2.62 -16.46
CA SER A 370 32.84 2.32 -15.54
C SER A 370 34.18 2.32 -16.26
N PHE A 371 34.25 1.71 -17.45
CA PHE A 371 35.45 1.67 -18.27
C PHE A 371 35.87 3.06 -18.75
N ASN A 372 34.92 3.87 -19.24
CA ASN A 372 35.18 5.23 -19.72
C ASN A 372 35.70 6.12 -18.59
N VAL A 373 35.06 6.08 -17.41
CA VAL A 373 35.51 6.86 -16.25
C VAL A 373 36.90 6.44 -15.78
N LEU A 374 37.21 5.13 -15.77
CA LEU A 374 38.55 4.67 -15.40
C LEU A 374 39.60 5.12 -16.42
N LYS A 375 39.28 5.04 -17.71
CA LYS A 375 40.17 5.45 -18.80
C LYS A 375 40.49 6.95 -18.76
N ASP A 376 39.49 7.80 -18.51
CA ASP A 376 39.65 9.26 -18.50
C ASP A 376 40.37 9.79 -17.24
N ASN A 377 40.45 8.97 -16.18
CA ASN A 377 41.17 9.28 -14.93
C ASN A 377 42.51 8.53 -14.78
N SER A 378 42.96 7.81 -15.82
CA SER A 378 44.22 7.03 -15.83
C SER A 378 45.43 7.83 -16.31
#